data_AF-P55896-F1
#
_entry.id   AF-P55896-F1
#
_cell.length_a   1.000
_cell.length_b   1.000
_cell.length_c   1.000
_cell.angle_alpha   90.00
_cell.angle_beta   90.00
_cell.angle_gamma   90.00
#
_symmetry.space_group_name_H-M   'P 1'
#
loop_
_entity.id
_entity.type
_entity.pdbx_description
1 polymer ?
#
loop_
_entity_poly.entity_id
_entity_poly.type
_entity_poly.pdbx_seq_one_letter_code
_entity_poly.pdbx_strand_id
1 'polypeptide(L)' 'GVIINVKCKISRQCLEPCKKAGMRFGKCMNGKCHCTPK' A
#
# COMPACT_ATOMS: atom_id res chain seq x y z
N GLY A 1 -1.30 -10.18 -2.55
CA GLY A 1 -1.27 -8.73 -2.26
C GLY A 1 -2.69 -8.23 -2.18
N VAL A 2 -2.97 -7.28 -1.30
CA VAL A 2 -4.28 -6.67 -1.12
C VAL A 2 -4.21 -5.25 -1.66
N ILE A 3 -5.08 -4.91 -2.62
CA ILE A 3 -5.20 -3.52 -3.08
C ILE A 3 -6.07 -2.78 -2.08
N ILE A 4 -5.52 -1.75 -1.44
CA ILE A 4 -6.32 -0.84 -0.62
C ILE A 4 -6.70 0.38 -1.46
N ASN A 5 -7.89 0.94 -1.23
CA ASN A 5 -8.40 2.09 -1.96
C ASN A 5 -7.76 3.43 -1.50
N VAL A 6 -6.44 3.42 -1.33
CA VAL A 6 -5.65 4.62 -1.03
C VAL A 6 -5.00 5.05 -2.32
N LYS A 7 -5.31 6.28 -2.75
CA LYS A 7 -4.63 6.92 -3.87
C LYS A 7 -3.18 7.19 -3.50
N CYS A 8 -2.28 6.86 -4.40
CA CYS A 8 -0.86 7.10 -4.22
C CYS A 8 -0.26 7.65 -5.50
N LYS A 9 0.79 8.46 -5.35
CA LYS A 9 1.66 8.85 -6.47
C LYS A 9 3.02 8.13 -6.40
N ILE A 10 3.44 7.75 -5.20
CA ILE A 10 4.69 7.05 -4.93
C ILE A 10 4.46 5.95 -3.89
N SER A 11 5.24 4.87 -3.96
CA SER A 11 5.12 3.72 -3.05
C SER A 11 5.28 4.10 -1.57
N ARG A 12 6.03 5.16 -1.26
CA ARG A 12 6.24 5.63 0.12
C ARG A 12 4.93 6.07 0.79
N GLN A 13 3.96 6.58 0.03
CA GLN A 13 2.62 6.94 0.54
C GLN A 13 1.80 5.71 0.96
N CYS A 14 2.17 4.52 0.48
CA CYS A 14 1.52 3.26 0.83
C CYS A 14 2.11 2.60 2.08
N LEU A 15 3.30 3.00 2.52
CA LEU A 15 3.97 2.34 3.65
C LEU A 15 3.16 2.47 4.94
N GLU A 16 2.74 3.68 5.30
CA GLU A 16 1.94 3.93 6.49
C GLU A 16 0.57 3.24 6.46
N PRO A 17 -0.27 3.40 5.41
CA PRO A 17 -1.59 2.76 5.39
C PRO A 17 -1.49 1.24 5.31
N CYS A 18 -0.52 0.67 4.58
CA CYS A 18 -0.30 -0.78 4.59
C CYS A 18 0.17 -1.26 5.97
N LYS A 19 1.08 -0.53 6.63
CA LYS A 19 1.54 -0.86 7.99
C LYS A 19 0.40 -0.81 9.00
N LYS A 20 -0.49 0.20 8.92
CA LYS A 20 -1.70 0.28 9.76
C LYS A 20 -2.68 -0.86 9.50
N ALA A 21 -2.75 -1.36 8.27
CA ALA A 21 -3.52 -2.55 7.92
C ALA A 21 -2.86 -3.89 8.35
N GLY A 22 -1.74 -3.85 9.08
CA GLY A 22 -1.00 -5.06 9.49
C GLY A 22 -0.18 -5.71 8.37
N MET A 23 0.04 -5.00 7.27
CA MET A 23 0.76 -5.49 6.09
C MET A 23 2.24 -5.10 6.14
N ARG A 24 3.11 -5.87 5.50
CA ARG A 24 4.57 -5.75 5.62
C ARG A 24 5.16 -4.66 4.73
N PHE A 25 4.63 -4.54 3.51
CA PHE A 25 5.07 -3.55 2.52
C PHE A 25 3.90 -3.05 1.70
N GLY A 26 4.03 -1.83 1.17
CA GLY A 26 3.09 -1.24 0.22
C GLY A 26 3.82 -0.71 -0.99
N LYS A 27 3.34 -1.04 -2.20
CA LYS A 27 3.82 -0.46 -3.46
C LYS A 27 2.69 0.32 -4.10
N CYS A 28 3.00 1.45 -4.72
CA CYS A 28 2.02 2.18 -5.51
C CYS A 28 1.94 1.57 -6.91
N MET A 29 0.77 1.13 -7.32
CA MET A 29 0.53 0.48 -8.61
C MET A 29 -0.77 1.03 -9.22
N ASN A 30 -0.67 1.61 -10.41
CA ASN A 30 -1.79 2.25 -11.11
C ASN A 30 -2.54 3.30 -10.25
N GLY A 31 -1.79 4.08 -9.48
CA GLY A 31 -2.35 5.10 -8.58
C GLY A 31 -3.02 4.56 -7.31
N LYS A 32 -2.95 3.25 -7.04
CA LYS A 32 -3.49 2.61 -5.84
C LYS A 32 -2.42 1.88 -5.04
N CYS A 33 -2.60 1.81 -3.73
CA CYS A 33 -1.68 1.09 -2.86
C CYS A 33 -1.93 -0.41 -2.91
N HIS A 34 -0.91 -1.14 -3.32
CA HIS A 34 -0.88 -2.59 -3.33
C HIS A 34 -0.05 -3.07 -2.14
N CYS A 35 -0.72 -3.55 -1.10
CA CYS A 35 -0.09 -4.01 0.13
C CYS A 35 0.23 -5.51 0.05
N THR A 36 1.39 -5.91 0.55
CA THR A 36 1.75 -7.32 0.68
C THR A 36 1.54 -7.76 2.13
N PRO A 37 0.73 -8.80 2.39
CA PRO A 37 0.64 -9.39 3.73
C PRO A 37 2.01 -9.90 4.19
N LYS A 38 2.16 -10.02 5.52
CA LYS A 38 3.44 -10.38 6.15
C LYS A 38 3.85 -11.83 5.89
#